data_AF-A0A4Y2Q3Z4-F1
#
_entry.id   AF-A0A4Y2Q3Z4-F1
#
_cell.length_a   1.000
_cell.length_b   1.000
_cell.length_c   1.000
_cell.angle_alpha   90.00
_cell.angle_beta   90.00
_cell.angle_gamma   90.00
#
_symmetry.space_group_name_H-M   'P 1'
#
loop_
_entity.id
_entity.type
_entity.pdbx_description
1 polymer ?
#
loop_
_entity_poly.entity_id
_entity_poly.type
_entity_poly.pdbx_seq_one_letter_code
_entity_poly.pdbx_strand_id
1 'polypeptide(L)'
;MELNSERNHARKMFQAYRDPVLKRKLNKLNKQINKLDQQIETNTFTNELLNFNATDGKVWKFVTPFKKKTKNMSTLNEPAGIANTDLEKANFLAERFETQFTLKNITNSDTE
;
A
#
# COMPACT_ATOMS: atom_id res chain seq x y z
N MET A 1 -11.62 23.56 -6.45
CA MET A 1 -10.31 24.24 -6.61
C MET A 1 -9.82 24.83 -5.29
N GLU A 2 -10.72 25.42 -4.50
CA GLU A 2 -10.44 26.08 -3.21
C GLU A 2 -9.88 25.15 -2.11
N LEU A 3 -10.43 23.93 -1.93
CA LEU A 3 -9.88 22.97 -0.95
C LEU A 3 -8.41 22.59 -1.22
N ASN A 4 -8.04 22.46 -2.51
CA ASN A 4 -6.70 22.09 -2.92
C ASN A 4 -5.69 23.22 -2.69
N SER A 5 -6.11 24.48 -2.93
CA SER A 5 -5.27 25.66 -2.67
C SER A 5 -5.11 25.89 -1.17
N GLU A 6 -6.18 25.75 -0.38
CA GLU A 6 -6.12 25.89 1.08
C GLU A 6 -5.25 24.80 1.72
N ARG A 7 -5.35 23.56 1.24
CA ARG A 7 -4.49 22.45 1.70
C ARG A 7 -3.03 22.69 1.34
N ASN A 8 -2.75 23.23 0.15
CA ASN A 8 -1.40 23.62 -0.25
C ASN A 8 -0.84 24.72 0.64
N HIS A 9 -1.65 25.73 0.95
CA HIS A 9 -1.28 26.81 1.84
C HIS A 9 -0.97 26.30 3.25
N ALA A 10 -1.86 25.49 3.84
CA ALA A 10 -1.63 24.86 5.14
C ALA A 10 -0.35 23.99 5.14
N ARG A 11 -0.04 23.30 4.03
CA ARG A 11 1.21 22.53 3.88
C ARG A 11 2.42 23.44 3.94
N LYS A 12 2.42 24.52 3.17
CA LYS A 12 3.52 25.48 3.10
C LYS A 12 3.77 26.12 4.47
N MET A 13 2.70 26.54 5.15
CA MET A 13 2.80 27.14 6.49
C MET A 13 3.29 26.11 7.53
N PHE A 14 2.79 24.86 7.50
CA PHE A 14 3.28 23.81 8.40
C PHE A 14 4.77 23.50 8.18
N GLN A 15 5.24 23.50 6.93
CA GLN A 15 6.66 23.28 6.64
C GLN A 15 7.55 24.39 7.19
N ALA A 16 7.09 25.64 7.12
CA ALA A 16 7.82 26.80 7.61
C ALA A 16 7.86 26.88 9.14
N TYR A 17 6.71 26.72 9.80
CA TYR A 17 6.57 27.00 11.24
C TYR A 17 6.46 25.76 12.12
N ARG A 18 6.26 24.57 11.53
CA ARG A 18 6.05 23.29 12.23
C ARG A 18 4.93 23.29 13.28
N ASP A 19 3.97 24.20 13.15
CA ASP A 19 2.83 24.33 14.06
C ASP A 19 1.86 23.12 13.97
N PRO A 20 1.59 22.43 15.09
CA PRO A 20 0.61 21.35 15.15
C PRO A 20 -0.81 21.72 14.69
N VAL A 21 -1.27 22.97 14.87
CA VAL A 21 -2.60 23.42 14.44
C VAL A 21 -2.69 23.40 12.91
N LEU A 22 -1.64 23.86 12.23
CA LEU A 22 -1.53 23.82 10.77
C LEU A 22 -1.48 22.37 10.26
N LYS A 23 -0.83 21.46 10.98
CA LYS A 23 -0.85 20.02 10.66
C LYS A 23 -2.25 19.43 10.74
N ARG A 24 -3.02 19.76 11.78
CA ARG A 24 -4.42 19.30 11.92
C ARG A 24 -5.28 19.83 10.78
N LYS A 25 -5.16 21.12 10.44
CA LYS A 25 -5.86 21.74 9.30
C LYS A 25 -5.55 21.03 7.99
N LEU A 26 -4.27 20.80 7.70
CA LEU A 26 -3.84 20.06 6.51
C LEU A 26 -4.44 18.65 6.46
N ASN A 27 -4.37 17.90 7.56
CA ASN A 27 -4.91 16.54 7.60
C ASN A 27 -6.43 16.52 7.40
N LYS A 28 -7.16 17.50 7.96
CA LYS A 28 -8.60 17.64 7.77
C LYS A 28 -8.95 17.89 6.29
N LEU A 29 -8.24 18.81 5.65
CA LEU A 29 -8.45 19.13 4.23
C LEU A 29 -8.12 17.92 3.33
N ASN A 30 -7.02 17.22 3.59
CA ASN A 30 -6.69 15.98 2.87
C ASN A 30 -7.80 14.92 2.99
N LYS A 31 -8.37 14.72 4.19
CA LYS A 31 -9.49 13.78 4.38
C LYS A 31 -10.71 14.18 3.56
N GLN A 32 -11.03 15.48 3.49
CA GLN A 32 -12.16 15.96 2.69
C GLN A 32 -11.93 15.76 1.19
N ILE A 33 -10.72 16.05 0.69
CA ILE A 33 -10.34 15.83 -0.70
C ILE A 33 -10.46 14.35 -1.05
N ASN A 34 -9.83 13.46 -0.27
CA ASN A 34 -9.88 12.02 -0.52
C ASN A 34 -11.32 11.48 -0.51
N LYS A 35 -12.19 12.00 0.37
CA LYS A 35 -13.59 11.60 0.41
C LYS A 35 -14.33 12.01 -0.87
N LEU A 36 -14.08 13.22 -1.38
CA LEU A 36 -14.67 13.69 -2.63
C LEU A 36 -14.13 12.90 -3.83
N ASP A 37 -12.82 12.63 -3.87
CA ASP A 37 -12.21 11.82 -4.92
C ASP A 37 -12.81 10.41 -4.95
N GLN A 38 -12.96 9.77 -3.78
CA GLN A 38 -13.65 8.48 -3.67
C GLN A 38 -15.09 8.54 -4.18
N GLN A 39 -15.85 9.59 -3.82
CA GLN A 39 -17.21 9.76 -4.31
C GLN A 39 -17.24 9.89 -5.84
N ILE A 40 -16.33 10.68 -6.42
CA ILE A 40 -16.20 10.83 -7.86
C ILE A 40 -15.89 9.49 -8.51
N GLU A 41 -14.88 8.76 -8.03
CA GLU A 41 -14.50 7.44 -8.54
C GLU A 41 -15.67 6.43 -8.47
N THR A 42 -16.40 6.41 -7.35
CA THR A 42 -17.56 5.52 -7.21
C THR A 42 -18.70 5.92 -8.15
N ASN A 43 -18.95 7.20 -8.34
CA ASN A 43 -19.99 7.69 -9.24
C ASN A 43 -19.63 7.43 -10.71
N THR A 44 -18.37 7.64 -11.11
CA THR A 44 -17.91 7.32 -12.46
C THR A 44 -18.02 5.83 -12.73
N PHE A 45 -17.59 5.00 -11.78
CA PHE A 45 -17.65 3.54 -11.92
C PHE A 45 -19.09 3.02 -11.98
N THR A 46 -19.98 3.53 -11.13
CA THR A 46 -21.42 3.15 -11.17
C THR A 46 -22.08 3.58 -12.47
N ASN A 47 -21.78 4.77 -12.99
CA ASN A 47 -22.27 5.21 -14.29
C ASN A 47 -21.72 4.37 -15.45
N GLU A 48 -20.44 3.96 -15.39
CA GLU A 48 -19.88 3.02 -16.38
C GLU A 48 -20.61 1.68 -16.35
N LEU A 49 -20.91 1.15 -15.16
CA LEU A 49 -21.67 -0.09 -14.99
C LEU A 49 -23.12 0.03 -15.50
N LEU A 50 -23.80 1.14 -15.24
CA LEU A 50 -25.18 1.35 -15.70
C LEU A 50 -25.27 1.47 -17.23
N ASN A 51 -24.27 2.11 -17.85
CA ASN A 51 -24.19 2.27 -19.31
C ASN A 51 -23.52 1.08 -20.01
N PHE A 52 -23.16 0.03 -19.27
CA PHE A 52 -22.46 -1.11 -19.80
C PHE A 52 -23.40 -2.00 -20.62
N ASN A 53 -23.19 -2.03 -21.93
CA ASN A 53 -23.90 -2.93 -22.83
C ASN A 53 -23.11 -4.24 -23.04
N ALA A 54 -23.74 -5.38 -22.76
CA ALA A 54 -23.14 -6.70 -22.84
C ALA A 54 -22.81 -7.16 -24.29
N THR A 55 -23.49 -6.61 -25.30
CA THR A 55 -23.33 -7.03 -26.70
C THR A 55 -22.16 -6.36 -27.42
N ASP A 56 -21.61 -5.27 -26.85
CA ASP A 56 -20.74 -4.32 -27.55
C ASP A 56 -19.24 -4.70 -27.53
N GLY A 57 -18.90 -5.92 -27.11
CA GLY A 57 -17.51 -6.37 -26.92
C GLY A 57 -16.73 -5.63 -25.79
N LYS A 58 -17.33 -4.60 -25.18
CA LYS A 58 -16.79 -3.82 -24.05
C LYS A 58 -16.61 -4.66 -22.78
N VAL A 59 -17.34 -5.78 -22.69
CA VAL A 59 -17.23 -6.73 -21.58
C VAL A 59 -15.81 -7.18 -21.36
N TRP A 60 -15.10 -7.56 -22.43
CA TRP A 60 -13.73 -8.05 -22.31
C TRP A 60 -12.77 -6.97 -21.81
N LYS A 61 -12.92 -5.72 -22.24
CA LYS A 61 -12.09 -4.60 -21.75
C LYS A 61 -12.31 -4.34 -20.25
N PHE A 62 -13.55 -4.49 -19.77
CA PHE A 62 -13.89 -4.31 -18.36
C PHE A 62 -13.35 -5.43 -17.47
N VAL A 63 -13.48 -6.70 -17.88
CA VAL A 63 -13.05 -7.85 -17.04
C VAL A 63 -11.54 -8.12 -17.08
N THR A 64 -10.83 -7.67 -18.12
CA THR A 64 -9.40 -7.98 -18.31
C THR A 64 -8.51 -7.47 -17.16
N PRO A 65 -8.66 -6.22 -16.65
CA PRO A 65 -7.91 -5.75 -15.50
C PRO A 65 -8.10 -6.60 -14.24
N PHE A 66 -9.33 -7.07 -13.97
CA PHE A 66 -9.62 -7.91 -12.80
C PHE A 66 -8.97 -9.30 -12.86
N LYS A 67 -8.68 -9.81 -14.07
CA LYS A 67 -7.96 -11.07 -14.27
C LYS A 67 -6.45 -10.95 -14.08
N LYS A 68 -5.89 -9.73 -14.12
CA LYS A 68 -4.44 -9.54 -13.96
C LYS A 68 -4.08 -9.66 -12.48
N LYS A 69 -3.17 -10.59 -12.14
CA LYS A 69 -2.53 -10.62 -10.82
C LYS A 69 -1.74 -9.32 -10.65
N THR A 70 -2.12 -8.50 -9.68
CA THR A 70 -1.59 -7.14 -9.48
C THR A 70 -0.12 -7.12 -9.11
N LYS A 71 0.39 -8.20 -8.48
CA LYS A 71 1.81 -8.42 -8.24
C LYS A 71 2.12 -9.92 -8.35
N ASN A 72 3.15 -10.25 -9.13
CA ASN A 72 3.78 -11.57 -9.03
C ASN A 72 4.57 -11.58 -7.72
N MET A 73 4.10 -12.29 -6.71
CA MET A 73 4.91 -12.56 -5.52
C MET A 73 6.14 -13.35 -5.98
N SER A 74 7.34 -12.88 -5.60
CA SER A 74 8.56 -13.64 -5.88
C SER A 74 8.49 -14.98 -5.18
N THR A 75 8.85 -16.03 -5.90
CA THR A 75 8.94 -17.38 -5.37
C THR A 75 9.92 -17.43 -4.20
N LEU A 76 9.57 -18.18 -3.14
CA LEU A 76 10.44 -18.37 -1.99
C LEU A 76 11.47 -19.44 -2.34
N ASN A 77 12.72 -19.02 -2.53
CA ASN A 77 13.82 -19.90 -2.89
C ASN A 77 14.58 -20.31 -1.63
N GLU A 78 14.46 -21.59 -1.30
CA GLU A 78 15.34 -22.27 -0.36
C GLU A 78 16.66 -22.64 -1.04
N PRO A 79 17.73 -22.89 -0.28
CA PRO A 79 18.95 -23.49 -0.83
C PRO A 79 18.69 -24.84 -1.52
N ALA A 80 17.67 -25.58 -1.05
CA ALA A 80 17.26 -26.88 -1.58
C ALA A 80 16.32 -26.79 -2.79
N GLY A 81 15.83 -25.59 -3.15
CA GLY A 81 14.92 -25.38 -4.27
C GLY A 81 13.81 -24.38 -3.99
N ILE A 82 12.74 -24.43 -4.79
CA ILE A 82 11.58 -23.55 -4.63
C ILE A 82 10.62 -24.16 -3.60
N ALA A 83 10.24 -23.39 -2.57
CA ALA A 83 9.17 -23.74 -1.65
C ALA A 83 7.81 -23.56 -2.35
N ASN A 84 7.18 -24.67 -2.72
CA ASN A 84 5.91 -24.71 -3.42
C ASN A 84 4.74 -24.84 -2.44
N THR A 85 4.90 -25.66 -1.39
CA THR A 85 3.86 -25.89 -0.38
C THR A 85 3.91 -24.86 0.73
N ASP A 86 2.78 -24.62 1.39
CA ASP A 86 2.73 -23.66 2.51
C ASP A 86 3.51 -24.15 3.74
N LEU A 87 3.65 -25.48 3.88
CA LEU A 87 4.48 -26.09 4.92
C LEU A 87 5.98 -25.81 4.69
N GLU A 88 6.47 -25.99 3.46
CA GLU A 88 7.85 -25.64 3.08
C GLU A 88 8.13 -24.16 3.39
N LYS A 89 7.23 -23.27 2.97
CA LYS A 89 7.38 -21.83 3.22
C LYS A 89 7.43 -21.50 4.71
N ALA A 90 6.60 -22.14 5.52
CA ALA A 90 6.57 -21.92 6.96
C ALA A 90 7.88 -22.35 7.62
N ASN A 91 8.39 -23.53 7.23
CA ASN A 91 9.65 -24.06 7.76
C ASN A 91 10.84 -23.18 7.36
N PHE A 92 10.94 -22.77 6.09
CA PHE A 92 12.00 -21.86 5.65
C PHE A 92 12.01 -20.54 6.43
N LEU A 93 10.83 -19.95 6.67
CA LEU A 93 10.73 -18.73 7.45
C LEU A 93 11.15 -18.94 8.91
N ALA A 94 10.76 -20.06 9.52
CA ALA A 94 11.16 -20.40 10.88
C ALA A 94 12.69 -20.51 11.01
N GLU A 95 13.34 -21.27 10.13
CA GLU A 95 14.80 -21.42 10.11
C GLU A 95 15.52 -20.07 9.89
N ARG A 96 15.00 -19.25 8.98
CA ARG A 96 15.54 -17.91 8.71
C ARG A 96 15.45 -16.99 9.92
N PHE A 97 14.36 -17.04 10.68
CA PHE A 97 14.24 -16.25 11.90
C PHE A 97 15.17 -16.74 13.00
N GLU A 98 15.24 -18.06 13.23
CA GLU A 98 16.19 -18.62 14.20
C GLU A 98 17.62 -18.16 13.90
N THR A 99 18.08 -18.36 12.66
CA THR A 99 19.45 -18.00 12.27
C THR A 99 19.79 -16.51 12.36
N GLN A 100 18.82 -15.62 12.11
CA GLN A 100 19.05 -14.16 12.18
C GLN A 100 19.01 -13.61 13.61
N PHE A 101 18.24 -14.22 14.50
CA PHE A 101 18.04 -13.74 15.86
C PHE A 101 18.83 -14.50 16.92
N THR A 102 19.63 -15.50 16.54
CA THR A 102 20.62 -16.08 17.46
C THR A 102 21.60 -15.02 17.93
N LEU A 103 21.50 -14.64 19.21
CA LEU A 103 22.43 -13.74 19.87
C LEU A 103 23.83 -14.34 19.77
N LYS A 104 24.71 -13.70 18.99
CA LYS A 104 26.15 -13.93 19.13
C LYS A 104 26.50 -13.45 20.53
N ASN A 105 26.90 -14.37 21.42
CA ASN A 105 27.52 -14.02 22.70
C ASN A 105 28.83 -13.28 22.38
N ILE A 106 28.73 -11.96 22.20
CA ILE A 106 29.90 -11.08 22.16
C ILE A 106 30.25 -10.88 23.64
N THR A 107 30.95 -11.85 24.20
CA THR A 107 31.56 -11.71 25.52
C THR A 107 32.65 -10.64 25.38
N ASN A 108 32.30 -9.38 25.61
CA ASN A 108 33.30 -8.33 25.82
C ASN A 108 33.92 -8.61 27.19
N SER A 109 35.11 -9.21 27.20
CA SER A 109 35.90 -9.46 28.40
C SER A 109 36.57 -8.21 28.96
N ASP A 110 36.40 -7.05 28.32
CA ASP A 110 37.25 -5.88 28.57
C ASP A 110 36.44 -4.74 29.22
N THR A 111 35.99 -4.95 30.46
CA THR A 111 35.61 -3.83 31.33
C THR A 111 35.91 -4.20 32.79
N GLU A 112 37.14 -3.93 33.21
CA GLU A 112 37.51 -3.59 34.59
C GLU A 112 37.80 -2.09 34.68
#